data_AF-A0A845Z7P3-F1
#
_entry.id   AF-A0A845Z7P3-F1
#
_cell.length_a   1.000
_cell.length_b   1.000
_cell.length_c   1.000
_cell.angle_alpha   90.00
_cell.angle_beta   90.00
_cell.angle_gamma   90.00
#
_symmetry.space_group_name_H-M   'P 1'
#
loop_
_entity.id
_entity.type
_entity.pdbx_description
1 polymer ?
#
loop_
_entity_poly.entity_id
_entity_poly.type
_entity_poly.pdbx_seq_one_letter_code
_entity_poly.pdbx_strand_id
1 'polypeptide(L)'
;MKNNQVNLSSVNTIYNYLYQHFVDNRNVTNQEKLEIQKRFSHRPCLWDESSSKFWQPKNAFQVEVPFFGTRRICLTPSHPLAEVYQLLGQKNSPTVVDYLDFIEEIFEQSDRLPLNSEDKICVIQVFQRLEAQLSLEGGSVKNIPILNANNQLFSANKILIPDAHWWGDYIDSIWLLHPQVSAKLAKLAGSFSLFKDIIEIPQNVKPAENNQSNEWCIKWQNTFNSPEFIHGLQRLIFHYYDLESEVDFNWLKTAKVIPASEINVDLVLPDKTQVASSIPGVYYFDADQRIFYLISSDSRYIMLCYLAEIINIQLGNFSLDNLLPLASIIDAQSENVSSILNELRIKSFPSEKIISTDTLSQDFTEHKSSDRQIYWGAF
;
A
#
# COMPACT_ATOMS: atom_id res chain seq x y z
N MET A 1 37.31 -29.44 32.43
CA MET A 1 36.29 -30.43 32.85
C MET A 1 35.75 -30.21 34.26
N LYS A 2 36.57 -29.98 35.30
CA LYS A 2 36.06 -29.72 36.68
C LYS A 2 35.18 -28.47 36.83
N ASN A 3 35.43 -27.38 36.09
CA ASN A 3 34.62 -26.14 36.18
C ASN A 3 33.18 -26.30 35.63
N ASN A 4 32.97 -27.08 34.58
CA ASN A 4 31.61 -27.25 34.02
C ASN A 4 30.70 -28.08 34.93
N GLN A 5 31.26 -29.05 35.66
CA GLN A 5 30.49 -29.86 36.63
C GLN A 5 30.05 -29.04 37.86
N VAL A 6 30.89 -28.15 38.36
CA VAL A 6 30.57 -27.29 39.53
C VAL A 6 29.51 -26.23 39.17
N ASN A 7 29.53 -25.72 37.94
CA ASN A 7 28.51 -24.80 37.44
C ASN A 7 27.13 -25.46 37.32
N LEU A 8 27.04 -26.67 36.75
CA LEU A 8 25.78 -27.40 36.64
C LEU A 8 25.18 -27.74 38.03
N SER A 9 26.00 -28.15 39.01
CA SER A 9 25.49 -28.43 40.36
C SER A 9 24.90 -27.19 41.05
N SER A 10 25.47 -26.01 40.78
CA SER A 10 25.02 -24.75 41.37
C SER A 10 23.71 -24.28 40.72
N VAL A 11 23.61 -24.37 39.39
CA VAL A 11 22.39 -24.07 38.64
C VAL A 11 21.23 -24.97 39.07
N ASN A 12 21.47 -26.28 39.16
CA ASN A 12 20.46 -27.23 39.61
C ASN A 12 19.98 -26.95 41.04
N THR A 13 20.89 -26.55 41.94
CA THR A 13 20.51 -26.18 43.31
C THR A 13 19.59 -24.96 43.34
N ILE A 14 19.91 -23.93 42.54
CA ILE A 14 19.09 -22.71 42.44
C ILE A 14 17.72 -23.02 41.84
N TYR A 15 17.66 -23.78 40.75
CA TYR A 15 16.39 -24.11 40.10
C TYR A 15 15.53 -25.05 40.94
N ASN A 16 16.12 -25.99 41.67
CA ASN A 16 15.38 -26.82 42.63
C ASN A 16 14.77 -25.97 43.76
N TYR A 17 15.51 -24.98 44.26
CA TYR A 17 14.98 -24.02 45.23
C TYR A 17 13.77 -23.27 44.66
N LEU A 18 13.88 -22.75 43.43
CA LEU A 18 12.78 -22.04 42.78
C LEU A 18 11.55 -22.94 42.58
N TYR A 19 11.78 -24.19 42.18
CA TYR A 19 10.72 -25.18 42.02
C TYR A 19 9.97 -25.42 43.33
N GLN A 20 10.70 -25.78 44.40
CA GLN A 20 10.11 -26.11 45.69
C GLN A 20 9.37 -24.93 46.32
N HIS A 21 9.90 -23.72 46.20
CA HIS A 21 9.34 -22.56 46.89
C HIS A 21 8.24 -21.84 46.11
N PHE A 22 8.27 -21.87 44.77
CA PHE A 22 7.39 -21.04 43.94
C PHE A 22 6.54 -21.81 42.92
N VAL A 23 6.91 -23.06 42.60
CA VAL A 23 6.17 -23.88 41.64
C VAL A 23 5.29 -24.90 42.35
N ASP A 24 5.90 -25.76 43.19
CA ASP A 24 5.21 -26.85 43.91
C ASP A 24 4.47 -26.37 45.17
N ASN A 25 4.80 -25.17 45.64
CA ASN A 25 4.16 -24.58 46.81
C ASN A 25 2.76 -24.03 46.49
N ARG A 26 1.73 -24.72 46.98
CA ARG A 26 0.31 -24.36 46.78
C ARG A 26 -0.10 -23.02 47.39
N ASN A 27 0.71 -22.44 48.27
CA ASN A 27 0.43 -21.15 48.90
C ASN A 27 0.87 -19.95 48.06
N VAL A 28 1.63 -20.16 46.98
CA VAL A 28 2.12 -19.08 46.13
C VAL A 28 1.02 -18.61 45.18
N THR A 29 0.73 -17.32 45.26
CA THR A 29 -0.28 -16.65 44.46
C THR A 29 0.21 -16.39 43.04
N ASN A 30 -0.73 -16.21 42.10
CA ASN A 30 -0.40 -15.80 40.73
C ASN A 30 0.31 -14.43 40.68
N GLN A 31 0.03 -13.56 41.65
CA GLN A 31 0.65 -12.24 41.73
C GLN A 31 2.14 -12.34 42.07
N GLU A 32 2.53 -13.20 43.01
CA GLU A 32 3.94 -13.48 43.32
C GLU A 32 4.67 -14.09 42.11
N LYS A 33 4.04 -14.99 41.37
CA LYS A 33 4.61 -15.54 40.12
C LYS A 33 4.85 -14.45 39.07
N LEU A 34 3.91 -13.53 38.90
CA LEU A 34 4.06 -12.38 38.00
C LEU A 34 5.17 -11.42 38.45
N GLU A 35 5.34 -11.20 39.76
CA GLU A 35 6.43 -10.39 40.30
C GLU A 35 7.80 -11.02 40.03
N ILE A 36 7.91 -12.34 40.15
CA ILE A 36 9.11 -13.09 39.77
C ILE A 36 9.40 -12.92 38.28
N GLN A 37 8.41 -13.14 37.41
CA GLN A 37 8.58 -12.95 35.97
C GLN A 37 9.04 -11.53 35.63
N LYS A 38 8.41 -10.50 36.21
CA LYS A 38 8.84 -9.10 36.03
C LYS A 38 10.28 -8.87 36.48
N ARG A 39 10.66 -9.41 37.63
CA ARG A 39 12.02 -9.27 38.19
C ARG A 39 13.10 -9.89 37.29
N PHE A 40 12.79 -11.00 36.63
CA PHE A 40 13.74 -11.73 35.78
C PHE A 40 13.63 -11.42 34.28
N SER A 41 12.59 -10.70 33.85
CA SER A 41 12.31 -10.39 32.44
C SER A 41 13.50 -9.86 31.63
N HIS A 42 14.37 -9.05 32.24
CA HIS A 42 15.54 -8.44 31.59
C HIS A 42 16.88 -9.08 32.00
N ARG A 43 16.86 -10.18 32.76
CA ARG A 43 18.08 -10.82 33.28
C ARG A 43 18.29 -12.16 32.58
N PRO A 44 19.52 -12.46 32.11
CA PRO A 44 19.85 -13.81 31.68
C PRO A 44 19.69 -14.78 32.86
N CYS A 45 18.66 -15.63 32.82
CA CYS A 45 18.28 -16.49 33.94
C CYS A 45 17.85 -17.90 33.53
N LEU A 46 17.79 -18.20 32.23
CA LEU A 46 17.46 -19.52 31.69
C LEU A 46 18.73 -20.18 31.18
N TRP A 47 19.11 -21.33 31.75
CA TRP A 47 20.38 -21.99 31.42
C TRP A 47 20.24 -22.87 30.18
N ASP A 48 21.14 -22.71 29.22
CA ASP A 48 21.29 -23.63 28.10
C ASP A 48 22.49 -24.55 28.35
N GLU A 49 22.21 -25.83 28.58
CA GLU A 49 23.26 -26.83 28.80
C GLU A 49 24.14 -27.03 27.56
N SER A 50 23.58 -26.91 26.36
CA SER A 50 24.28 -27.18 25.11
C SER A 50 25.35 -26.12 24.81
N SER A 51 25.00 -24.84 24.98
CA SER A 51 25.93 -23.72 24.78
C SER A 51 26.63 -23.25 26.06
N SER A 52 26.23 -23.77 27.22
CA SER A 52 26.70 -23.36 28.56
C SER A 52 26.57 -21.84 28.79
N LYS A 53 25.40 -21.29 28.43
CA LYS A 53 25.09 -19.84 28.56
C LYS A 53 23.73 -19.62 29.17
N PHE A 54 23.56 -18.44 29.80
CA PHE A 54 22.24 -17.98 30.23
C PHE A 54 21.57 -17.13 29.16
N TRP A 55 20.29 -17.40 28.95
CA TRP A 55 19.39 -16.68 28.06
C TRP A 55 18.43 -15.80 28.86
N GLN A 56 18.09 -14.65 28.28
CA GLN A 56 17.00 -13.84 28.80
C GLN A 56 15.65 -14.50 28.45
N PRO A 57 14.63 -14.37 29.31
CA PRO A 57 13.30 -14.91 29.04
C PRO A 57 12.71 -14.50 27.69
N LYS A 58 12.90 -13.24 27.29
CA LYS A 58 12.41 -12.72 26.00
C LYS A 58 13.00 -13.42 24.75
N ASN A 59 14.13 -14.12 24.90
CA ASN A 59 14.83 -14.79 23.80
C ASN A 59 14.67 -16.31 23.82
N ALA A 60 13.89 -16.86 24.75
CA ALA A 60 13.76 -18.30 24.96
C ALA A 60 12.30 -18.77 24.79
N PHE A 61 12.12 -19.78 23.95
CA PHE A 61 10.83 -20.35 23.58
C PHE A 61 10.79 -21.84 23.87
N GLN A 62 9.59 -22.42 23.97
CA GLN A 62 9.40 -23.88 24.07
C GLN A 62 9.27 -24.56 22.71
N VAL A 63 9.12 -23.77 21.65
CA VAL A 63 9.03 -24.24 20.26
C VAL A 63 10.28 -23.83 19.48
N GLU A 64 10.58 -24.58 18.43
CA GLU A 64 11.69 -24.28 17.52
C GLU A 64 11.47 -22.94 16.81
N VAL A 65 12.50 -22.09 16.86
CA VAL A 65 12.49 -20.74 16.28
C VAL A 65 13.71 -20.47 15.38
N PRO A 66 14.03 -21.36 14.42
CA PRO A 66 15.25 -21.25 13.59
C PRO A 66 15.29 -19.97 12.75
N PHE A 67 14.14 -19.37 12.48
CA PHE A 67 13.99 -18.11 11.73
C PHE A 67 14.52 -16.87 12.47
N PHE A 68 14.87 -17.01 13.74
CA PHE A 68 15.56 -15.97 14.50
C PHE A 68 17.10 -16.15 14.52
N GLY A 69 17.62 -17.12 13.76
CA GLY A 69 19.05 -17.45 13.74
C GLY A 69 19.55 -17.80 15.13
N THR A 70 20.73 -17.30 15.49
CA THR A 70 21.34 -17.55 16.81
C THR A 70 20.89 -16.57 17.90
N ARG A 71 19.89 -15.72 17.65
CA ARG A 71 19.53 -14.61 18.57
C ARG A 71 18.39 -14.98 19.52
N ARG A 72 17.65 -16.03 19.20
CA ARG A 72 16.63 -16.63 20.05
C ARG A 72 16.78 -18.15 20.01
N ILE A 73 16.30 -18.84 21.03
CA ILE A 73 16.55 -20.28 21.21
C ILE A 73 15.29 -21.03 21.66
N CYS A 74 15.22 -22.31 21.27
CA CYS A 74 14.30 -23.29 21.84
C CYS A 74 14.96 -23.97 23.04
N LEU A 75 14.35 -23.86 24.23
CA LEU A 75 14.79 -24.58 25.43
C LEU A 75 13.69 -25.53 25.87
N THR A 76 13.98 -26.83 25.86
CA THR A 76 13.03 -27.86 26.31
C THR A 76 13.64 -28.66 27.47
N PRO A 77 13.79 -28.04 28.66
CA PRO A 77 14.32 -28.75 29.81
C PRO A 77 13.36 -29.85 30.27
N SER A 78 13.89 -30.91 30.88
CA SER A 78 13.06 -31.96 31.47
C SER A 78 12.31 -31.45 32.71
N HIS A 79 11.22 -32.13 33.09
CA HIS A 79 10.59 -31.91 34.39
C HIS A 79 11.60 -32.19 35.53
N PRO A 80 11.65 -31.41 36.62
CA PRO A 80 10.80 -30.27 37.00
C PRO A 80 11.23 -28.89 36.46
N LEU A 81 12.36 -28.81 35.76
CA LEU A 81 12.97 -27.56 35.31
C LEU A 81 12.10 -26.77 34.32
N ALA A 82 11.29 -27.45 33.51
CA ALA A 82 10.34 -26.82 32.59
C ALA A 82 9.39 -25.82 33.28
N GLU A 83 8.85 -26.19 34.45
CA GLU A 83 7.94 -25.31 35.18
C GLU A 83 8.67 -24.11 35.80
N VAL A 84 9.94 -24.29 36.18
CA VAL A 84 10.80 -23.18 36.62
C VAL A 84 11.07 -22.22 35.47
N TYR A 85 11.29 -22.70 34.26
CA TYR A 85 11.57 -21.84 33.10
C TYR A 85 10.33 -21.00 32.75
N GLN A 86 9.14 -21.61 32.81
CA GLN A 86 7.88 -20.89 32.68
C GLN A 86 7.68 -19.84 33.79
N LEU A 87 8.01 -20.19 35.04
CA LEU A 87 8.00 -19.23 36.16
C LEU A 87 8.96 -18.06 35.92
N LEU A 88 10.12 -18.32 35.31
CA LEU A 88 11.11 -17.28 34.99
C LEU A 88 10.75 -16.46 33.74
N GLY A 89 9.71 -16.85 33.01
CA GLY A 89 9.15 -16.09 31.88
C GLY A 89 9.49 -16.64 30.50
N GLN A 90 9.96 -17.88 30.39
CA GLN A 90 10.08 -18.56 29.10
C GLN A 90 8.74 -18.56 28.38
N LYS A 91 8.73 -18.13 27.12
CA LYS A 91 7.50 -18.08 26.31
C LYS A 91 7.20 -19.43 25.69
N ASN A 92 5.91 -19.76 25.52
CA ASN A 92 5.54 -20.97 24.80
C ASN A 92 5.86 -20.85 23.30
N SER A 93 5.48 -19.72 22.69
CA SER A 93 5.72 -19.43 21.28
C SER A 93 5.90 -17.93 21.03
N PRO A 94 6.52 -17.52 19.92
CA PRO A 94 6.67 -16.11 19.57
C PRO A 94 5.34 -15.42 19.31
N THR A 95 5.25 -14.17 19.75
CA THR A 95 4.12 -13.27 19.50
C THR A 95 4.50 -12.21 18.47
N VAL A 96 3.54 -11.39 18.04
CA VAL A 96 3.81 -10.22 17.17
C VAL A 96 4.94 -9.36 17.74
N VAL A 97 4.94 -9.10 19.04
CA VAL A 97 5.97 -8.28 19.71
C VAL A 97 7.36 -8.88 19.53
N ASP A 98 7.50 -10.20 19.61
CA ASP A 98 8.81 -10.87 19.47
C ASP A 98 9.39 -10.73 18.05
N TYR A 99 8.53 -10.75 17.03
CA TYR A 99 8.94 -10.50 15.64
C TYR A 99 9.38 -9.05 15.43
N LEU A 100 8.63 -8.10 16.01
CA LEU A 100 8.95 -6.67 15.93
C LEU A 100 10.27 -6.35 16.64
N ASP A 101 10.45 -6.83 17.87
CA ASP A 101 11.68 -6.67 18.65
C ASP A 101 12.88 -7.24 17.90
N PHE A 102 12.72 -8.36 17.18
CA PHE A 102 13.78 -8.90 16.35
C PHE A 102 14.17 -7.97 15.19
N ILE A 103 13.18 -7.47 14.45
CA ILE A 103 13.45 -6.57 13.31
C ILE A 103 14.14 -5.30 13.80
N GLU A 104 13.69 -4.74 14.92
CA GLU A 104 14.29 -3.53 15.51
C GLU A 104 15.73 -3.77 15.98
N GLU A 105 15.99 -4.90 16.65
CA GLU A 105 17.35 -5.26 17.08
C GLU A 105 18.32 -5.41 15.88
N ILE A 106 17.87 -5.98 14.77
CA ILE A 106 18.68 -6.06 13.54
C ILE A 106 18.88 -4.66 12.93
N PHE A 107 17.82 -3.85 12.90
CA PHE A 107 17.89 -2.50 12.36
C PHE A 107 18.89 -1.62 13.12
N GLU A 108 18.81 -1.60 14.45
CA GLU A 108 19.73 -0.86 15.32
C GLU A 108 21.19 -1.30 15.16
N GLN A 109 21.44 -2.59 14.93
CA GLN A 109 22.80 -3.13 14.80
C GLN A 109 23.39 -2.99 13.40
N SER A 110 22.53 -2.85 12.39
CA SER A 110 22.97 -2.79 11.00
C SER A 110 23.62 -1.45 10.63
N ASP A 111 23.41 -0.38 11.40
CA ASP A 111 23.86 0.98 11.08
C ASP A 111 23.52 1.42 9.63
N ARG A 112 22.39 0.92 9.09
CA ARG A 112 21.94 1.12 7.70
C ARG A 112 22.86 0.51 6.63
N LEU A 113 23.75 -0.39 7.01
CA LEU A 113 24.53 -1.18 6.07
C LEU A 113 23.70 -2.37 5.54
N PRO A 114 24.04 -2.91 4.36
CA PRO A 114 23.43 -4.13 3.87
C PRO A 114 23.57 -5.27 4.88
N LEU A 115 22.46 -5.97 5.14
CA LEU A 115 22.46 -7.12 6.04
C LEU A 115 23.35 -8.23 5.49
N ASN A 116 24.03 -8.94 6.39
CA ASN A 116 24.71 -10.17 6.04
C ASN A 116 23.68 -11.24 5.60
N SER A 117 24.17 -12.33 4.98
CA SER A 117 23.28 -13.34 4.40
C SER A 117 22.39 -14.04 5.45
N GLU A 118 22.88 -14.24 6.67
CA GLU A 118 22.14 -14.91 7.74
C GLU A 118 21.02 -14.03 8.29
N ASP A 119 21.35 -12.80 8.68
CA ASP A 119 20.37 -11.83 9.19
C ASP A 119 19.32 -11.50 8.13
N LYS A 120 19.70 -11.40 6.84
CA LYS A 120 18.75 -11.22 5.74
C LYS A 120 17.72 -12.35 5.67
N ILE A 121 18.19 -13.61 5.70
CA ILE A 121 17.30 -14.78 5.65
C ILE A 121 16.35 -14.76 6.85
N CYS A 122 16.87 -14.48 8.04
CA CYS A 122 16.08 -14.41 9.26
C CYS A 122 15.01 -13.31 9.18
N VAL A 123 15.39 -12.09 8.77
CA VAL A 123 14.45 -10.96 8.60
C VAL A 123 13.32 -11.30 7.63
N ILE A 124 13.63 -11.91 6.49
CA ILE A 124 12.61 -12.31 5.51
C ILE A 124 11.65 -13.36 6.08
N GLN A 125 12.17 -14.38 6.77
CA GLN A 125 11.33 -15.39 7.42
C GLN A 125 10.48 -14.78 8.55
N VAL A 126 11.02 -13.84 9.31
CA VAL A 126 10.31 -13.12 10.37
C VAL A 126 9.19 -12.27 9.77
N PHE A 127 9.43 -11.57 8.66
CA PHE A 127 8.36 -10.83 7.96
C PHE A 127 7.22 -11.74 7.48
N GLN A 128 7.54 -12.89 6.89
CA GLN A 128 6.53 -13.85 6.44
C GLN A 128 5.67 -14.36 7.61
N ARG A 129 6.29 -14.64 8.76
CA ARG A 129 5.59 -15.10 9.96
C ARG A 129 4.77 -13.99 10.62
N LEU A 130 5.32 -12.78 10.67
CA LEU A 130 4.61 -11.60 11.15
C LEU A 130 3.34 -11.37 10.34
N GLU A 131 3.43 -11.41 9.01
CA GLU A 131 2.27 -11.24 8.13
C GLU A 131 1.20 -12.33 8.34
N ALA A 132 1.62 -13.60 8.50
CA ALA A 132 0.72 -14.69 8.80
C ALA A 132 0.00 -14.49 10.15
N GLN A 133 0.75 -14.08 11.19
CA GLN A 133 0.19 -13.83 12.52
C GLN A 133 -0.81 -12.65 12.51
N LEU A 134 -0.45 -11.54 11.85
CA LEU A 134 -1.35 -10.38 11.72
C LEU A 134 -2.64 -10.73 10.98
N SER A 135 -2.56 -11.60 9.99
CA SER A 135 -3.74 -12.06 9.24
C SER A 135 -4.68 -12.91 10.11
N LEU A 136 -4.15 -13.63 11.10
CA LEU A 136 -4.96 -14.42 12.04
C LEU A 136 -5.56 -13.55 13.16
N GLU A 137 -4.78 -12.61 13.68
CA GLU A 137 -5.18 -11.76 14.82
C GLU A 137 -5.99 -10.52 14.41
N GLY A 138 -6.06 -10.20 13.11
CA GLY A 138 -6.69 -8.97 12.63
C GLY A 138 -5.92 -7.70 13.04
N GLY A 139 -4.63 -7.86 13.36
CA GLY A 139 -3.77 -6.78 13.85
C GLY A 139 -3.26 -5.87 12.74
N SER A 140 -2.81 -4.68 13.13
CA SER A 140 -2.07 -3.76 12.26
C SER A 140 -0.69 -3.52 12.86
N VAL A 141 0.30 -3.38 11.99
CA VAL A 141 1.64 -2.92 12.34
C VAL A 141 1.88 -1.61 11.63
N LYS A 142 2.64 -0.69 12.25
CA LYS A 142 3.02 0.60 11.67
C LYS A 142 4.46 0.90 12.00
N ASN A 143 5.14 1.60 11.08
CA ASN A 143 6.49 2.14 11.26
C ASN A 143 7.57 1.09 11.56
N ILE A 144 7.39 -0.16 11.08
CA ILE A 144 8.47 -1.15 11.18
C ILE A 144 9.54 -0.86 10.13
N PRO A 145 10.81 -1.15 10.44
CA PRO A 145 11.85 -1.21 9.43
C PRO A 145 11.51 -2.25 8.36
N ILE A 146 11.70 -1.88 7.09
CA ILE A 146 11.43 -2.70 5.92
C ILE A 146 12.72 -2.85 5.10
N LEU A 147 12.90 -4.04 4.51
CA LEU A 147 14.06 -4.36 3.70
C LEU A 147 13.91 -3.79 2.29
N ASN A 148 14.91 -3.07 1.81
CA ASN A 148 15.00 -2.59 0.43
C ASN A 148 15.71 -3.61 -0.50
N ALA A 149 15.70 -3.35 -1.80
CA ALA A 149 16.35 -4.21 -2.79
C ALA A 149 17.88 -4.31 -2.61
N ASN A 150 18.51 -3.33 -1.96
CA ASN A 150 19.92 -3.37 -1.56
C ASN A 150 20.20 -4.15 -0.26
N ASN A 151 19.20 -4.87 0.27
CA ASN A 151 19.28 -5.65 1.51
C ASN A 151 19.54 -4.80 2.77
N GLN A 152 19.14 -3.53 2.77
CA GLN A 152 19.23 -2.63 3.91
C GLN A 152 17.86 -2.46 4.55
N LEU A 153 17.82 -2.34 5.87
CA LEU A 153 16.60 -1.98 6.59
C LEU A 153 16.47 -0.45 6.67
N PHE A 154 15.30 0.06 6.31
CA PHE A 154 14.95 1.48 6.41
C PHE A 154 13.54 1.62 6.98
N SER A 155 13.23 2.81 7.50
CA SER A 155 11.85 3.17 7.82
C SER A 155 10.93 2.95 6.61
N ALA A 156 9.76 2.34 6.84
CA ALA A 156 8.85 1.96 5.76
C ALA A 156 8.51 3.11 4.80
N ASN A 157 8.33 4.33 5.31
CA ASN A 157 8.02 5.54 4.52
C ASN A 157 9.14 6.02 3.59
N LYS A 158 10.34 5.41 3.64
CA LYS A 158 11.42 5.67 2.70
C LYS A 158 11.53 4.61 1.62
N ILE A 159 10.69 3.58 1.68
CA ILE A 159 10.68 2.45 0.75
C ILE A 159 9.41 2.51 -0.11
N LEU A 160 9.62 2.32 -1.41
CA LEU A 160 8.61 2.32 -2.46
C LEU A 160 8.26 0.88 -2.84
N ILE A 161 6.96 0.60 -2.90
CA ILE A 161 6.43 -0.64 -3.47
C ILE A 161 6.55 -0.50 -5.01
N PRO A 162 7.26 -1.40 -5.71
CA PRO A 162 7.48 -1.31 -7.15
C PRO A 162 6.25 -1.79 -7.96
N ASP A 163 5.10 -1.15 -7.77
CA ASP A 163 3.83 -1.46 -8.45
C ASP A 163 3.61 -0.71 -9.77
N ALA A 164 4.51 0.23 -10.12
CA ALA A 164 4.62 0.87 -11.43
C ALA A 164 5.91 0.42 -12.13
N HIS A 165 5.85 -0.73 -12.82
CA HIS A 165 7.04 -1.38 -13.40
C HIS A 165 7.79 -0.53 -14.43
N TRP A 166 7.11 0.36 -15.15
CA TRP A 166 7.74 1.26 -16.14
C TRP A 166 8.71 2.28 -15.51
N TRP A 167 8.64 2.50 -14.20
CA TRP A 167 9.57 3.34 -13.46
C TRP A 167 10.80 2.60 -12.93
N GLY A 168 10.79 1.26 -12.93
CA GLY A 168 11.79 0.44 -12.23
C GLY A 168 13.24 0.72 -12.64
N ASP A 169 13.49 0.95 -13.93
CA ASP A 169 14.83 1.18 -14.47
C ASP A 169 15.40 2.57 -14.11
N TYR A 170 14.55 3.50 -13.70
CA TYR A 170 14.94 4.87 -13.39
C TYR A 170 15.15 5.14 -11.90
N ILE A 171 14.77 4.18 -11.04
CA ILE A 171 14.78 4.35 -9.60
C ILE A 171 15.89 3.49 -9.00
N ASP A 172 16.70 4.13 -8.14
CA ASP A 172 17.73 3.41 -7.40
C ASP A 172 17.11 2.34 -6.49
N SER A 173 17.70 1.14 -6.51
CA SER A 173 17.33 0.00 -5.67
C SER A 173 17.30 0.31 -4.17
N ILE A 174 17.95 1.38 -3.72
CA ILE A 174 17.87 1.85 -2.33
C ILE A 174 16.45 2.24 -1.92
N TRP A 175 15.64 2.72 -2.86
CA TRP A 175 14.25 3.12 -2.63
C TRP A 175 13.29 1.95 -2.76
N LEU A 176 13.63 0.93 -3.53
CA LEU A 176 12.68 -0.12 -3.90
C LEU A 176 12.56 -1.19 -2.81
N LEU A 177 11.34 -1.67 -2.59
CA LEU A 177 11.05 -2.79 -1.70
C LEU A 177 11.82 -4.04 -2.14
N HIS A 178 12.36 -4.78 -1.18
CA HIS A 178 13.00 -6.06 -1.47
C HIS A 178 11.99 -7.06 -2.09
N PRO A 179 12.33 -7.79 -3.18
CA PRO A 179 11.39 -8.65 -3.90
C PRO A 179 10.74 -9.78 -3.08
N GLN A 180 11.39 -10.22 -2.00
CA GLN A 180 10.89 -11.28 -1.11
C GLN A 180 10.02 -10.74 0.04
N VAL A 181 9.86 -9.42 0.18
CA VAL A 181 8.96 -8.79 1.15
C VAL A 181 7.64 -8.49 0.45
N SER A 182 6.52 -8.85 1.08
CA SER A 182 5.21 -8.64 0.47
C SER A 182 4.84 -7.16 0.44
N ALA A 183 4.24 -6.71 -0.68
CA ALA A 183 3.68 -5.37 -0.79
C ALA A 183 2.59 -5.10 0.26
N LYS A 184 1.84 -6.14 0.67
CA LYS A 184 0.82 -6.05 1.71
C LYS A 184 1.43 -5.66 3.06
N LEU A 185 2.48 -6.35 3.50
CA LEU A 185 3.18 -6.01 4.74
C LEU A 185 3.82 -4.63 4.67
N ALA A 186 4.50 -4.31 3.57
CA ALA A 186 5.13 -3.00 3.36
C ALA A 186 4.10 -1.86 3.45
N LYS A 187 2.94 -2.02 2.81
CA LYS A 187 1.85 -1.05 2.86
C LYS A 187 1.30 -0.88 4.28
N LEU A 188 1.10 -1.97 5.03
CA LEU A 188 0.69 -1.90 6.44
C LEU A 188 1.72 -1.13 7.26
N ALA A 189 3.02 -1.39 7.04
CA ALA A 189 4.12 -0.72 7.72
C ALA A 189 4.21 0.79 7.40
N GLY A 190 3.66 1.23 6.27
CA GLY A 190 3.63 2.64 5.85
C GLY A 190 4.52 2.96 4.64
N SER A 191 4.89 1.95 3.84
CA SER A 191 5.56 2.16 2.55
C SER A 191 4.62 2.75 1.51
N PHE A 192 5.17 3.62 0.66
CA PHE A 192 4.45 4.28 -0.42
C PHE A 192 4.38 3.40 -1.66
N SER A 193 3.28 3.51 -2.39
CA SER A 193 3.07 2.93 -3.72
C SER A 193 3.74 3.81 -4.76
N LEU A 194 4.55 3.20 -5.63
CA LEU A 194 5.15 3.90 -6.75
C LEU A 194 4.11 4.36 -7.78
N PHE A 195 3.02 3.61 -7.88
CA PHE A 195 1.89 3.92 -8.76
C PHE A 195 0.96 5.00 -8.20
N LYS A 196 0.67 5.00 -6.90
CA LYS A 196 -0.37 5.86 -6.31
C LYS A 196 0.14 7.08 -5.57
N ASP A 197 1.29 6.97 -4.91
CA ASP A 197 1.73 7.95 -3.92
C ASP A 197 2.86 8.85 -4.44
N ILE A 198 3.40 8.57 -5.63
CA ILE A 198 4.40 9.41 -6.30
C ILE A 198 3.74 10.61 -6.96
N ILE A 199 4.41 11.74 -6.86
CA ILE A 199 4.04 12.99 -7.53
C ILE A 199 5.04 13.21 -8.67
N GLU A 200 4.52 13.41 -9.88
CA GLU A 200 5.31 13.78 -11.05
C GLU A 200 5.42 15.30 -11.14
N ILE A 201 6.65 15.82 -11.21
CA ILE A 201 6.92 17.25 -11.41
C ILE A 201 7.55 17.44 -12.79
N PRO A 202 6.95 18.22 -13.70
CA PRO A 202 7.53 18.50 -15.01
C PRO A 202 8.89 19.23 -14.89
N GLN A 203 9.85 18.83 -15.69
CA GLN A 203 11.14 19.52 -15.83
C GLN A 203 11.31 20.13 -17.22
N ASN A 204 10.99 19.36 -18.26
CA ASN A 204 11.16 19.79 -19.64
C ASN A 204 10.06 19.21 -20.51
N VAL A 205 9.58 20.02 -21.46
CA VAL A 205 8.61 19.60 -22.47
C VAL A 205 9.02 20.18 -23.81
N LYS A 206 9.14 19.31 -24.82
CA LYS A 206 9.38 19.72 -26.21
C LYS A 206 8.15 19.37 -27.05
N PRO A 207 7.51 20.35 -27.72
CA PRO A 207 6.44 20.06 -28.66
C PRO A 207 6.89 19.08 -29.77
N ALA A 208 5.96 18.31 -30.30
CA ALA A 208 6.17 17.45 -31.45
C ALA A 208 5.73 18.14 -32.75
N GLU A 209 6.48 17.92 -33.82
CA GLU A 209 6.11 18.32 -35.18
C GLU A 209 5.37 17.19 -35.94
N ASN A 210 4.74 16.26 -35.21
CA ASN A 210 4.01 15.15 -35.81
C ASN A 210 2.62 15.60 -36.28
N ASN A 211 2.40 15.65 -37.59
CA ASN A 211 1.13 16.07 -38.20
C ASN A 211 -0.07 15.25 -37.72
N GLN A 212 0.06 13.92 -37.61
CA GLN A 212 -1.03 13.04 -37.22
C GLN A 212 -1.42 13.23 -35.75
N SER A 213 -0.44 13.30 -34.85
CA SER A 213 -0.69 13.61 -33.44
C SER A 213 -1.30 15.01 -33.29
N ASN A 214 -0.84 15.98 -34.08
CA ASN A 214 -1.41 17.34 -34.08
C ASN A 214 -2.88 17.35 -34.50
N GLU A 215 -3.25 16.61 -35.55
CA GLU A 215 -4.65 16.48 -35.99
C GLU A 215 -5.55 15.91 -34.90
N TRP A 216 -5.09 14.88 -34.18
CA TRP A 216 -5.85 14.30 -33.07
C TRP A 216 -6.00 15.28 -31.91
N CYS A 217 -4.91 15.93 -31.50
CA CYS A 217 -4.92 16.92 -30.43
C CYS A 217 -5.86 18.10 -30.75
N ILE A 218 -5.86 18.59 -32.00
CA ILE A 218 -6.79 19.63 -32.45
C ILE A 218 -8.24 19.14 -32.38
N LYS A 219 -8.51 17.90 -32.82
CA LYS A 219 -9.87 17.33 -32.74
C LYS A 219 -10.34 17.27 -31.29
N TRP A 220 -9.53 16.71 -30.38
CA TRP A 220 -9.89 16.60 -28.97
C TRP A 220 -10.07 17.95 -28.30
N GLN A 221 -9.17 18.91 -28.58
CA GLN A 221 -9.31 20.29 -28.12
C GLN A 221 -10.64 20.89 -28.54
N ASN A 222 -11.03 20.75 -29.81
CA ASN A 222 -12.31 21.27 -30.29
C ASN A 222 -13.50 20.60 -29.59
N THR A 223 -13.42 19.28 -29.35
CA THR A 223 -14.48 18.54 -28.66
C THR A 223 -14.61 18.99 -27.21
N PHE A 224 -13.55 18.99 -26.38
CA PHE A 224 -13.73 19.34 -24.97
C PHE A 224 -13.91 20.84 -24.70
N ASN A 225 -13.52 21.71 -25.63
CA ASN A 225 -13.83 23.14 -25.54
C ASN A 225 -15.33 23.43 -25.79
N SER A 226 -16.08 22.44 -26.29
CA SER A 226 -17.51 22.58 -26.61
C SER A 226 -18.40 22.56 -25.36
N PRO A 227 -19.53 23.29 -25.38
CA PRO A 227 -20.50 23.22 -24.29
C PRO A 227 -21.10 21.81 -24.12
N GLU A 228 -21.25 21.05 -25.21
CA GLU A 228 -21.77 19.68 -25.18
C GLU A 228 -20.87 18.75 -24.36
N PHE A 229 -19.55 18.90 -24.50
CA PHE A 229 -18.60 18.13 -23.69
C PHE A 229 -18.66 18.52 -22.21
N ILE A 230 -18.70 19.81 -21.90
CA ILE A 230 -18.78 20.28 -20.50
C ILE A 230 -20.04 19.72 -19.83
N HIS A 231 -21.17 19.78 -20.52
CA HIS A 231 -22.43 19.21 -20.04
C HIS A 231 -22.34 17.68 -19.89
N GLY A 232 -21.70 17.01 -20.85
CA GLY A 232 -21.43 15.58 -20.79
C GLY A 232 -20.55 15.18 -19.60
N LEU A 233 -19.52 15.97 -19.30
CA LEU A 233 -18.65 15.76 -18.15
C LEU A 233 -19.39 15.97 -16.82
N GLN A 234 -20.21 17.02 -16.72
CA GLN A 234 -21.09 17.23 -15.57
C GLN A 234 -22.05 16.05 -15.37
N ARG A 235 -22.61 15.51 -16.47
CA ARG A 235 -23.48 14.33 -16.44
C ARG A 235 -22.73 13.07 -15.99
N LEU A 236 -21.48 12.89 -16.41
CA LEU A 236 -20.63 11.81 -15.91
C LEU A 236 -20.43 11.93 -14.40
N ILE A 237 -20.05 13.10 -13.90
CA ILE A 237 -19.87 13.34 -12.46
C ILE A 237 -21.17 13.07 -11.69
N PHE A 238 -22.31 13.55 -12.19
CA PHE A 238 -23.61 13.28 -11.61
C PHE A 238 -23.91 11.77 -11.55
N HIS A 239 -23.58 11.02 -12.60
CA HIS A 239 -23.79 9.57 -12.61
C HIS A 239 -22.98 8.83 -11.53
N TYR A 240 -21.75 9.25 -11.26
CA TYR A 240 -20.89 8.60 -10.26
C TYR A 240 -21.22 9.00 -8.82
N TYR A 241 -21.57 10.27 -8.60
CA TYR A 241 -21.70 10.81 -7.26
C TYR A 241 -23.14 11.16 -6.84
N ASP A 242 -24.11 11.10 -7.75
CA ASP A 242 -25.48 11.59 -7.54
C ASP A 242 -25.55 13.05 -7.04
N LEU A 243 -24.55 13.86 -7.42
CA LEU A 243 -24.42 15.26 -7.05
C LEU A 243 -24.44 16.14 -8.30
N GLU A 244 -25.28 17.18 -8.31
CA GLU A 244 -25.15 18.25 -9.29
C GLU A 244 -23.83 18.97 -9.02
N SER A 245 -22.93 18.91 -9.99
CA SER A 245 -21.58 19.44 -9.86
C SER A 245 -21.59 20.97 -9.97
N GLU A 246 -21.26 21.68 -8.89
CA GLU A 246 -20.95 23.13 -8.91
C GLU A 246 -19.54 23.42 -9.46
N VAL A 247 -18.86 22.42 -10.04
CA VAL A 247 -17.49 22.58 -10.52
C VAL A 247 -17.45 23.50 -11.73
N ASP A 248 -16.59 24.51 -11.63
CA ASP A 248 -16.33 25.42 -12.74
C ASP A 248 -15.40 24.78 -13.76
N PHE A 249 -15.97 24.36 -14.90
CA PHE A 249 -15.24 23.83 -16.06
C PHE A 249 -14.86 24.91 -17.09
N ASN A 250 -14.98 26.20 -16.77
CA ASN A 250 -14.63 27.27 -17.71
C ASN A 250 -13.17 27.23 -18.16
N TRP A 251 -12.27 26.63 -17.37
CA TRP A 251 -10.87 26.47 -17.74
C TRP A 251 -10.68 25.56 -18.97
N LEU A 252 -11.56 24.57 -19.18
CA LEU A 252 -11.53 23.69 -20.35
C LEU A 252 -11.84 24.46 -21.63
N LYS A 253 -12.74 25.45 -21.61
CA LYS A 253 -13.15 26.23 -22.81
C LYS A 253 -11.98 26.89 -23.54
N THR A 254 -10.89 27.17 -22.84
CA THR A 254 -9.69 27.83 -23.38
C THR A 254 -8.46 26.93 -23.38
N ALA A 255 -8.58 25.70 -22.91
CA ALA A 255 -7.44 24.82 -22.80
C ALA A 255 -6.99 24.33 -24.18
N LYS A 256 -5.70 24.02 -24.29
CA LYS A 256 -5.07 23.53 -25.51
C LYS A 256 -4.55 22.12 -25.32
N VAL A 257 -4.51 21.34 -26.39
CA VAL A 257 -3.79 20.06 -26.40
C VAL A 257 -2.65 20.13 -27.41
N ILE A 258 -1.44 19.84 -26.95
CA ILE A 258 -0.23 19.90 -27.77
C ILE A 258 0.48 18.55 -27.65
N PRO A 259 0.75 17.85 -28.76
CA PRO A 259 1.61 16.68 -28.71
C PRO A 259 3.05 17.11 -28.42
N ALA A 260 3.77 16.32 -27.63
CA ALA A 260 5.15 16.52 -27.24
C ALA A 260 6.03 15.41 -27.83
N SER A 261 7.24 15.75 -28.26
CA SER A 261 8.27 14.79 -28.66
C SER A 261 9.05 14.27 -27.45
N GLU A 262 9.07 15.05 -26.37
CA GLU A 262 9.77 14.73 -25.13
C GLU A 262 9.01 15.38 -23.96
N ILE A 263 8.79 14.62 -22.91
CA ILE A 263 8.31 15.09 -21.61
C ILE A 263 9.24 14.46 -20.58
N ASN A 264 9.89 15.27 -19.76
CA ASN A 264 10.71 14.79 -18.64
C ASN A 264 10.09 15.24 -17.33
N VAL A 265 10.06 14.33 -16.36
CA VAL A 265 9.53 14.55 -15.02
C VAL A 265 10.56 14.19 -13.96
N ASP A 266 10.48 14.84 -12.82
CA ASP A 266 11.03 14.34 -11.57
C ASP A 266 9.94 13.56 -10.83
N LEU A 267 10.34 12.47 -10.17
CA LEU A 267 9.47 11.76 -9.26
C LEU A 267 9.79 12.21 -7.84
N VAL A 268 8.77 12.66 -7.12
CA VAL A 268 8.90 13.08 -5.72
C VAL A 268 7.88 12.40 -4.82
N LEU A 269 8.27 12.16 -3.59
CA LEU A 269 7.38 11.73 -2.51
C LEU A 269 6.53 12.89 -1.99
N PRO A 270 5.44 12.62 -1.23
CA PRO A 270 4.60 13.66 -0.61
C PRO A 270 5.37 14.61 0.32
N ASP A 271 6.47 14.17 0.90
CA ASP A 271 7.37 14.98 1.74
C ASP A 271 8.39 15.80 0.93
N LYS A 272 8.27 15.80 -0.41
CA LYS A 272 9.15 16.44 -1.40
C LYS A 272 10.53 15.79 -1.55
N THR A 273 10.73 14.60 -1.00
CA THR A 273 11.95 13.83 -1.27
C THR A 273 11.96 13.40 -2.73
N GLN A 274 13.01 13.77 -3.46
CA GLN A 274 13.19 13.39 -4.85
C GLN A 274 13.77 11.99 -4.97
N VAL A 275 13.09 11.11 -5.72
CA VAL A 275 13.48 9.70 -5.89
C VAL A 275 14.08 9.42 -7.26
N ALA A 276 13.71 10.20 -8.27
CA ALA A 276 14.30 10.18 -9.61
C ALA A 276 14.25 11.58 -10.25
N SER A 277 15.13 11.86 -11.21
CA SER A 277 15.18 13.16 -11.89
C SER A 277 15.23 13.07 -13.39
N SER A 278 14.52 13.96 -14.07
CA SER A 278 14.55 14.14 -15.53
C SER A 278 14.36 12.82 -16.29
N ILE A 279 13.36 12.04 -15.88
CA ILE A 279 13.02 10.75 -16.48
C ILE A 279 11.84 10.91 -17.44
N PRO A 280 11.66 10.01 -18.43
CA PRO A 280 10.60 10.15 -19.42
C PRO A 280 9.19 10.09 -18.81
N GLY A 281 8.38 11.12 -19.01
CA GLY A 281 6.96 11.17 -18.68
C GLY A 281 6.05 10.96 -19.90
N VAL A 282 4.75 10.77 -19.65
CA VAL A 282 3.77 10.49 -20.72
C VAL A 282 2.80 11.63 -20.98
N TYR A 283 2.51 12.46 -19.97
CA TYR A 283 1.68 13.66 -20.13
C TYR A 283 2.05 14.72 -19.09
N TYR A 284 1.63 15.96 -19.32
CA TYR A 284 1.79 17.07 -18.38
C TYR A 284 0.70 18.13 -18.60
N PHE A 285 0.21 18.75 -17.53
CA PHE A 285 -0.74 19.86 -17.60
C PHE A 285 -0.09 21.13 -17.05
N ASP A 286 0.16 22.09 -17.93
CA ASP A 286 0.55 23.45 -17.56
C ASP A 286 -0.70 24.22 -17.14
N ALA A 287 -0.89 24.37 -15.83
CA ALA A 287 -2.06 25.04 -15.26
C ALA A 287 -2.09 26.55 -15.56
N ASP A 288 -0.92 27.19 -15.65
CA ASP A 288 -0.81 28.64 -15.90
C ASP A 288 -1.23 28.97 -17.33
N GLN A 289 -0.82 28.14 -18.30
CA GLN A 289 -1.15 28.31 -19.71
C GLN A 289 -2.39 27.53 -20.15
N ARG A 290 -2.91 26.63 -19.30
CA ARG A 290 -3.99 25.67 -19.59
C ARG A 290 -3.66 24.79 -20.78
N ILE A 291 -2.46 24.22 -20.80
CA ILE A 291 -1.99 23.37 -21.90
C ILE A 291 -1.80 21.93 -21.42
N PHE A 292 -2.48 21.01 -22.09
CA PHE A 292 -2.24 19.58 -21.98
C PHE A 292 -1.16 19.17 -22.97
N TYR A 293 -0.01 18.75 -22.46
CA TYR A 293 1.05 18.12 -23.23
C TYR A 293 0.91 16.60 -23.17
N LEU A 294 0.94 15.94 -24.32
CA LEU A 294 0.83 14.49 -24.43
C LEU A 294 2.01 13.96 -25.23
N ILE A 295 2.71 12.93 -24.75
CA ILE A 295 3.77 12.31 -25.54
C ILE A 295 3.20 11.78 -26.87
N SER A 296 3.84 12.13 -27.98
CA SER A 296 3.42 11.69 -29.32
C SER A 296 3.58 10.18 -29.44
N SER A 297 2.56 9.53 -29.99
CA SER A 297 2.54 8.09 -30.24
C SER A 297 1.88 7.81 -31.59
N ASP A 298 2.26 6.70 -32.21
CA ASP A 298 1.58 6.19 -33.41
C ASP A 298 0.17 5.67 -33.09
N SER A 299 -0.14 5.44 -31.81
CA SER A 299 -1.45 4.97 -31.35
C SER A 299 -2.30 6.13 -30.83
N ARG A 300 -3.34 6.47 -31.59
CA ARG A 300 -4.39 7.43 -31.17
C ARG A 300 -5.01 7.04 -29.83
N TYR A 301 -5.25 5.75 -29.63
CA TYR A 301 -5.89 5.24 -28.42
C TYR A 301 -5.03 5.49 -27.18
N ILE A 302 -3.72 5.25 -27.27
CA ILE A 302 -2.80 5.49 -26.14
C ILE A 302 -2.77 6.99 -25.77
N MET A 303 -2.65 7.87 -26.77
CA MET A 303 -2.70 9.31 -26.52
C MET A 303 -4.04 9.78 -25.94
N LEU A 304 -5.16 9.18 -26.38
CA LEU A 304 -6.48 9.44 -25.82
C LEU A 304 -6.58 9.00 -24.36
N CYS A 305 -6.01 7.85 -24.00
CA CYS A 305 -5.94 7.40 -22.61
C CYS A 305 -5.17 8.39 -21.73
N TYR A 306 -4.01 8.87 -22.20
CA TYR A 306 -3.25 9.92 -21.50
C TYR A 306 -4.05 11.21 -21.32
N LEU A 307 -4.79 11.64 -22.34
CA LEU A 307 -5.65 12.83 -22.25
C LEU A 307 -6.80 12.64 -21.25
N ALA A 308 -7.46 11.49 -21.28
CA ALA A 308 -8.54 11.18 -20.35
C ALA A 308 -8.04 11.13 -18.91
N GLU A 309 -6.86 10.52 -18.69
CA GLU A 309 -6.24 10.41 -17.37
C GLU A 309 -5.84 11.77 -16.81
N ILE A 310 -5.18 12.62 -17.62
CA ILE A 310 -4.79 13.95 -17.16
C ILE A 310 -5.99 14.86 -16.88
N ILE A 311 -7.06 14.79 -17.68
CA ILE A 311 -8.31 15.50 -17.40
C ILE A 311 -8.91 14.99 -16.09
N ASN A 312 -8.94 13.67 -15.87
CA ASN A 312 -9.48 13.07 -14.65
C ASN A 312 -8.74 13.51 -13.39
N ILE A 313 -7.40 13.63 -13.47
CA ILE A 313 -6.58 14.16 -12.37
C ILE A 313 -7.00 15.61 -12.04
N GLN A 314 -7.29 16.44 -13.04
CA GLN A 314 -7.75 17.82 -12.82
C GLN A 314 -9.17 17.91 -12.23
N LEU A 315 -9.95 16.82 -12.23
CA LEU A 315 -11.25 16.78 -11.54
C LEU A 315 -11.11 16.68 -10.02
N GLY A 316 -9.94 16.29 -9.50
CA GLY A 316 -9.67 16.18 -8.07
C GLY A 316 -10.65 15.25 -7.36
N ASN A 317 -11.45 15.79 -6.43
CA ASN A 317 -12.44 15.03 -5.67
C ASN A 317 -13.56 14.41 -6.53
N PHE A 318 -13.68 14.81 -7.80
CA PHE A 318 -14.65 14.28 -8.75
C PHE A 318 -14.01 13.32 -9.78
N SER A 319 -12.84 12.76 -9.47
CA SER A 319 -12.14 11.79 -10.33
C SER A 319 -12.97 10.53 -10.56
N LEU A 320 -13.16 10.16 -11.82
CA LEU A 320 -13.90 8.99 -12.25
C LEU A 320 -13.07 7.71 -12.07
N ASP A 321 -13.71 6.64 -11.60
CA ASP A 321 -13.08 5.31 -11.47
C ASP A 321 -12.93 4.60 -12.83
N ASN A 322 -13.87 4.83 -13.76
CA ASN A 322 -13.83 4.28 -15.11
C ASN A 322 -13.68 5.42 -16.13
N LEU A 323 -12.56 5.42 -16.84
CA LEU A 323 -12.24 6.45 -17.84
C LEU A 323 -12.83 6.17 -19.21
N LEU A 324 -13.42 5.00 -19.46
CA LEU A 324 -13.98 4.64 -20.76
C LEU A 324 -15.03 5.66 -21.24
N PRO A 325 -16.01 6.11 -20.42
CA PRO A 325 -16.98 7.10 -20.86
C PRO A 325 -16.33 8.45 -21.15
N LEU A 326 -15.38 8.89 -20.33
CA LEU A 326 -14.64 10.13 -20.53
C LEU A 326 -13.85 10.10 -21.85
N ALA A 327 -13.07 9.06 -22.08
CA ALA A 327 -12.33 8.86 -23.32
C ALA A 327 -13.26 8.82 -24.55
N SER A 328 -14.42 8.17 -24.43
CA SER A 328 -15.41 8.07 -25.51
C SER A 328 -15.98 9.43 -25.91
N ILE A 329 -16.31 10.29 -24.92
CA ILE A 329 -16.82 11.63 -25.22
C ILE A 329 -15.72 12.61 -25.66
N ILE A 330 -14.46 12.41 -25.26
CA ILE A 330 -13.32 13.18 -25.79
C ILE A 330 -13.11 12.87 -27.28
N ASP A 331 -13.20 11.60 -27.69
CA ASP A 331 -12.93 11.20 -29.08
C ASP A 331 -14.11 11.44 -30.03
N ALA A 332 -15.29 11.77 -29.48
CA ALA A 332 -16.52 12.06 -30.20
C ALA A 332 -16.46 13.36 -31.01
N GLN A 333 -17.47 13.54 -31.88
CA GLN A 333 -17.88 14.88 -32.31
C GLN A 333 -18.73 15.50 -31.20
N SER A 334 -18.61 16.82 -30.97
CA SER A 334 -19.30 17.53 -29.89
C SER A 334 -20.81 17.27 -29.87
N GLU A 335 -21.47 17.30 -31.03
CA GLU A 335 -22.91 17.03 -31.19
C GLU A 335 -23.34 15.61 -30.78
N ASN A 336 -22.42 14.64 -30.81
CA ASN A 336 -22.72 13.23 -30.51
C ASN A 336 -22.46 12.86 -29.04
N VAL A 337 -21.92 13.76 -28.21
CA VAL A 337 -21.59 13.50 -26.81
C VAL A 337 -22.80 12.95 -26.04
N SER A 338 -23.97 13.57 -26.17
CA SER A 338 -25.17 13.12 -25.47
C SER A 338 -25.63 11.72 -25.93
N SER A 339 -25.54 11.42 -27.24
CA SER A 339 -25.88 10.10 -27.79
C SER A 339 -24.96 9.00 -27.25
N ILE A 340 -23.66 9.27 -27.22
CA ILE A 340 -22.66 8.32 -26.69
C ILE A 340 -22.91 8.05 -25.21
N LEU A 341 -23.21 9.09 -24.41
CA LEU A 341 -23.55 8.90 -23.00
C LEU A 341 -24.83 8.08 -22.81
N ASN A 342 -25.82 8.19 -23.71
CA ASN A 342 -27.02 7.36 -23.69
C ASN A 342 -26.70 5.89 -24.02
N GLU A 343 -25.87 5.65 -25.04
CA GLU A 343 -25.42 4.29 -25.41
C GLU A 343 -24.63 3.62 -24.28
N LEU A 344 -23.80 4.39 -23.58
CA LEU A 344 -23.05 3.96 -22.39
C LEU A 344 -23.91 3.88 -21.12
N ARG A 345 -25.23 4.10 -21.23
CA ARG A 345 -26.20 4.03 -20.12
C ARG A 345 -25.86 4.95 -18.94
N ILE A 346 -25.22 6.08 -19.21
CA ILE A 346 -24.94 7.10 -18.21
C ILE A 346 -26.26 7.77 -17.82
N LYS A 347 -26.48 7.96 -16.51
CA LYS A 347 -27.72 8.58 -15.99
C LYS A 347 -27.86 10.02 -16.52
N SER A 348 -29.04 10.39 -17.01
CA SER A 348 -29.36 11.77 -17.41
C SER A 348 -29.64 12.65 -16.19
N PHE A 349 -29.56 13.97 -16.35
CA PHE A 349 -29.97 14.88 -15.28
C PHE A 349 -31.47 14.74 -14.98
N PRO A 350 -31.92 14.98 -13.73
CA PRO A 350 -33.34 14.91 -13.38
C PRO A 350 -34.22 15.84 -14.24
N SER A 351 -33.66 16.98 -14.66
CA SER A 351 -34.31 18.03 -15.46
C SER A 351 -34.37 17.74 -16.97
N GLU A 352 -33.57 16.81 -17.48
CA GLU A 352 -33.58 16.44 -18.92
C GLU A 352 -34.78 15.56 -19.31
N LYS A 353 -35.50 14.98 -18.34
CA LYS A 353 -36.67 14.10 -18.60
C LYS A 353 -37.92 14.81 -19.13
N ILE A 354 -37.92 16.14 -19.29
CA ILE A 354 -39.15 16.89 -19.61
C ILE A 354 -39.28 17.25 -21.10
N ILE A 355 -38.28 16.95 -21.96
CA ILE A 355 -38.40 17.21 -23.40
C ILE A 355 -38.32 15.90 -24.19
N SER A 356 -39.32 15.04 -23.97
CA SER A 356 -39.78 14.11 -24.99
C SER A 356 -41.25 14.40 -25.21
N THR A 357 -41.52 15.05 -26.33
CA THR A 357 -42.84 15.20 -26.94
C THR A 357 -43.52 13.84 -27.05
N ASP A 358 -44.70 13.71 -26.46
CA ASP A 358 -45.75 12.88 -27.03
C ASP A 358 -47.12 13.55 -26.80
N THR A 359 -47.64 14.06 -27.91
CA THR A 359 -49.06 14.23 -28.13
C THR A 359 -49.68 12.84 -28.22
N LEU A 360 -50.57 12.46 -27.30
CA LEU A 360 -51.86 11.82 -27.57
C LEU A 360 -52.59 11.47 -26.27
N SER A 361 -53.87 11.78 -26.30
CA SER A 361 -54.89 11.62 -25.28
C SER A 361 -55.11 10.15 -24.87
N GLN A 362 -55.36 9.89 -23.59
CA GLN A 362 -56.62 9.28 -23.09
C GLN A 362 -56.55 9.01 -21.58
N ASP A 363 -57.69 9.28 -20.93
CA ASP A 363 -58.06 8.85 -19.58
C ASP A 363 -57.74 7.36 -19.34
N PHE A 364 -57.32 6.98 -18.14
CA PHE A 364 -58.01 5.97 -17.32
C PHE A 364 -57.43 5.90 -15.89
N THR A 365 -58.37 5.60 -15.00
CA THR A 365 -58.40 5.46 -13.54
C THR A 365 -57.32 4.62 -12.84
N GLU A 366 -57.13 4.94 -11.55
CA GLU A 366 -56.39 4.22 -10.51
C GLU A 366 -56.51 2.68 -10.56
N HIS A 367 -55.40 1.98 -10.32
CA HIS A 367 -55.38 0.80 -9.46
C HIS A 367 -53.98 0.56 -8.84
N LYS A 368 -53.94 0.48 -7.51
CA LYS A 368 -52.87 -0.17 -6.74
C LYS A 368 -52.84 -1.66 -7.07
N SER A 369 -51.68 -2.19 -7.43
CA SER A 369 -51.23 -3.50 -6.96
C SER A 369 -49.71 -3.62 -7.06
N SER A 370 -49.13 -4.13 -5.98
CA SER A 370 -47.79 -4.68 -5.92
C SER A 370 -47.49 -5.59 -7.10
N ASP A 371 -46.32 -5.45 -7.71
CA ASP A 371 -45.56 -6.63 -8.10
C ASP A 371 -44.06 -6.35 -8.21
N ARG A 372 -43.29 -7.25 -7.62
CA ARG A 372 -41.84 -7.33 -7.71
C ARG A 372 -41.48 -7.66 -9.16
N GLN A 373 -40.67 -6.83 -9.81
CA GLN A 373 -39.99 -7.20 -11.04
C GLN A 373 -38.48 -6.98 -10.93
N ILE A 374 -37.83 -8.06 -10.48
CA ILE A 374 -36.68 -8.74 -11.07
C ILE A 374 -35.59 -7.84 -11.70
N TYR A 375 -34.48 -7.75 -10.96
CA TYR A 375 -33.14 -7.36 -11.42
C TYR A 375 -32.62 -8.27 -12.53
N TRP A 376 -32.13 -7.67 -13.62
CA TRP A 376 -31.19 -8.27 -14.58
C TRP A 376 -30.19 -7.16 -14.97
N GLY A 377 -28.98 -7.12 -14.41
CA GLY A 377 -27.72 -7.64 -14.99
C GLY A 377 -26.69 -6.50 -14.95
N ALA A 378 -25.58 -6.58 -14.22
CA ALA A 378 -24.33 -7.28 -14.57
C ALA A 378 -23.72 -6.77 -15.89
N PHE A 379 -22.78 -5.81 -15.82
CA PHE A 379 -21.33 -5.98 -16.00
C PHE A 379 -20.60 -4.76 -15.41
#